data_AF-G4ZAH7-F1
#
_entry.id   AF-G4ZAH7-F1
#
_cell.length_a   1.000
_cell.length_b   1.000
_cell.length_c   1.000
_cell.angle_alpha   90.00
_cell.angle_beta   90.00
_cell.angle_gamma   90.00
#
_symmetry.space_group_name_H-M   'P 1'
#
loop_
_entity.id
_entity.type
_entity.pdbx_description
1 polymer ?
#
loop_
_entity_poly.entity_id
_entity_poly.type
_entity_poly.pdbx_seq_one_letter_code
_entity_poly.pdbx_strand_id
1 'polypeptide(L)'
;MTVVRRLQARAQRWHLLGRYYVNKWHYDGSKWAERVWYGQGSTGNGPQVASVAFMITRSMRQQLVDAGFPPSAISTLQPAVAQKIIADKLTFAQFEEQQKQQQVQGAAERAKQALKQQEEEEQQQQQSIALVQVQVQVPSAALVVQQEDVAANDEDLKKTQS
;
A
#
# COMPACT_ATOMS: atom_id res chain seq x y z
N MET A 1 39.77 6.12 -65.70
CA MET A 1 38.87 5.19 -64.98
C MET A 1 38.80 5.39 -63.45
N THR A 2 39.78 6.03 -62.80
CA THR A 2 39.83 6.14 -61.32
C THR A 2 39.04 7.33 -60.75
N VAL A 3 38.94 8.45 -61.46
CA VAL A 3 38.26 9.67 -61.00
C VAL A 3 36.74 9.47 -60.90
N VAL A 4 36.13 8.80 -61.90
CA VAL A 4 34.69 8.50 -61.91
C VAL A 4 34.31 7.60 -60.73
N ARG A 5 35.12 6.57 -60.43
CA ARG A 5 34.91 5.70 -59.27
C ARG A 5 35.05 6.45 -57.93
N ARG A 6 35.97 7.40 -57.82
CA ARG A 6 36.12 8.26 -56.64
C ARG A 6 34.92 9.20 -56.45
N LEU A 7 34.38 9.75 -57.54
CA LEU A 7 33.18 10.60 -57.50
C LEU A 7 31.95 9.78 -57.11
N GLN A 8 31.79 8.57 -57.65
CA GLN A 8 30.70 7.67 -57.31
C GLN A 8 30.73 7.27 -55.83
N ALA A 9 31.92 6.92 -55.29
CA ALA A 9 32.08 6.61 -53.87
C ALA A 9 31.74 7.81 -52.96
N ARG A 10 32.09 9.03 -53.38
CA ARG A 10 31.69 10.25 -52.67
C ARG A 10 30.19 10.43 -52.68
N ALA A 11 29.53 10.29 -53.82
CA ALA A 11 28.08 10.42 -53.95
C ALA A 11 27.33 9.39 -53.08
N GLN A 12 27.80 8.13 -53.06
CA GLN A 12 27.25 7.08 -52.19
C GLN A 12 27.42 7.43 -50.72
N ARG A 13 28.57 7.95 -50.31
CA ARG A 13 28.81 8.41 -48.94
C ARG A 13 27.86 9.54 -48.57
N TRP A 14 27.70 10.55 -49.42
CA TRP A 14 26.75 11.64 -49.19
C TRP A 14 25.30 11.13 -49.06
N HIS A 15 24.89 10.17 -49.88
CA HIS A 15 23.57 9.56 -49.79
C HIS A 15 23.34 8.84 -48.45
N LEU A 16 24.33 8.05 -47.99
CA LEU A 16 24.25 7.35 -46.72
C LEU A 16 24.23 8.32 -45.53
N LEU A 17 25.08 9.35 -45.54
CA LEU A 17 25.07 10.38 -44.50
C LEU A 17 23.74 11.14 -44.50
N GLY A 18 23.21 11.49 -45.67
CA GLY A 18 21.91 12.15 -45.78
C GLY A 18 20.80 11.33 -45.12
N ARG A 19 20.70 10.03 -45.45
CA ARG A 19 19.72 9.12 -44.84
C ARG A 19 19.91 9.01 -43.32
N TYR A 20 21.15 8.92 -42.86
CA TYR A 20 21.46 8.89 -41.43
C TYR A 20 20.96 10.15 -40.72
N TYR A 21 21.27 11.34 -41.24
CA TYR A 21 20.87 12.59 -40.61
C TYR A 21 19.36 12.79 -40.64
N VAL A 22 18.66 12.40 -41.71
CA VAL A 22 17.19 12.46 -41.76
C VAL A 22 16.58 11.53 -40.72
N ASN A 23 17.05 10.28 -40.65
CA ASN A 23 16.56 9.32 -39.64
C ASN A 23 16.86 9.79 -38.22
N LYS A 24 18.05 10.32 -37.99
CA LYS A 24 18.45 10.87 -36.70
C LYS A 24 17.59 12.07 -36.32
N TRP A 25 17.36 13.00 -37.26
CA TRP A 25 16.53 14.17 -37.00
C TRP A 25 15.08 13.77 -36.69
N HIS A 26 14.53 12.79 -37.39
CA HIS A 26 13.21 12.25 -37.10
C HIS A 26 13.14 11.59 -35.72
N TYR A 27 14.16 10.80 -35.36
CA TYR A 27 14.24 10.14 -34.05
C TYR A 27 14.43 11.14 -32.90
N ASP A 28 15.37 12.07 -33.04
CA ASP A 28 15.65 13.09 -32.03
C ASP A 28 14.44 14.03 -31.89
N GLY A 29 13.77 14.36 -33.00
CA GLY A 29 12.54 15.15 -33.02
C GLY A 29 11.37 14.44 -32.36
N SER A 30 11.15 13.15 -32.66
CA SER A 30 10.08 12.38 -32.00
C SER A 30 10.34 12.18 -30.52
N LYS A 31 11.60 11.91 -30.12
CA LYS A 31 11.99 11.79 -28.71
C LYS A 31 11.92 13.11 -27.96
N TRP A 32 12.25 14.22 -28.63
CA TRP A 32 12.05 15.54 -28.07
C TRP A 32 10.57 15.84 -27.87
N ALA A 33 9.72 15.57 -28.88
CA ALA A 33 8.29 15.75 -28.78
C ALA A 33 7.69 14.89 -27.66
N GLU A 34 8.11 13.64 -27.54
CA GLU A 34 7.73 12.76 -26.42
C GLU A 34 8.16 13.36 -25.07
N ARG A 35 9.37 13.92 -24.96
CA ARG A 35 9.85 14.54 -23.72
C ARG A 35 9.05 15.80 -23.36
N VAL A 36 8.68 16.62 -24.34
CA VAL A 36 7.88 17.83 -24.13
C VAL A 36 6.45 17.47 -23.76
N TRP A 37 5.86 16.48 -24.42
CA TRP A 37 4.46 16.11 -24.23
C TRP A 37 4.23 15.27 -22.96
N TYR A 38 5.13 14.32 -22.66
CA TYR A 38 4.99 13.39 -21.54
C TYR A 38 5.93 13.69 -20.36
N GLY A 39 6.69 14.78 -20.42
CA GLY A 39 7.60 15.20 -19.37
C GLY A 39 8.92 14.43 -19.33
N GLN A 40 9.89 15.01 -18.62
CA GLN A 40 11.29 14.55 -18.55
C GLN A 40 11.49 13.19 -17.87
N GLY A 41 10.44 12.59 -17.30
CA GLY A 41 10.46 11.24 -16.70
C GLY A 41 10.27 10.09 -17.70
N SER A 42 9.87 10.39 -18.95
CA SER A 42 9.58 9.40 -20.00
C SER A 42 10.78 9.07 -20.89
N THR A 43 12.00 9.40 -20.47
CA THR A 43 13.22 9.08 -21.24
C THR A 43 13.89 7.84 -20.70
N GLY A 44 13.41 6.66 -21.11
CA GLY A 44 14.21 5.44 -21.04
C GLY A 44 13.46 4.12 -21.07
N ASN A 45 12.30 4.00 -20.43
CA ASN A 45 11.57 2.73 -20.32
C ASN A 45 10.06 2.98 -20.29
N GLY A 46 9.42 3.00 -21.45
CA GLY A 46 7.96 2.90 -21.59
C GLY A 46 7.14 4.00 -20.91
N PRO A 47 5.79 3.91 -20.96
CA PRO A 47 4.93 4.75 -20.13
C PRO A 47 5.36 4.63 -18.68
N GLN A 48 5.26 5.72 -17.91
CA GLN A 48 5.63 5.76 -16.50
C GLN A 48 4.81 4.72 -15.73
N VAL A 49 5.32 3.48 -15.67
CA VAL A 49 4.69 2.39 -14.94
C VAL A 49 4.72 2.82 -13.49
N ALA A 50 3.59 2.75 -12.79
CA ALA A 50 3.50 3.08 -11.38
C ALA A 50 4.48 2.20 -10.59
N SER A 51 5.70 2.69 -10.38
CA SER A 51 6.75 1.98 -9.69
C SER A 51 6.59 2.24 -8.21
N VAL A 52 6.16 1.23 -7.47
CA VAL A 52 6.07 1.29 -6.01
C VAL A 52 7.48 1.10 -5.44
N ALA A 53 7.93 2.04 -4.61
CA ALA A 53 9.20 1.90 -3.90
C ALA A 53 9.13 0.70 -2.93
N PHE A 54 9.95 -0.31 -3.18
CA PHE A 54 10.09 -1.48 -2.30
C PHE A 54 11.23 -1.34 -1.28
N MET A 55 12.23 -0.50 -1.59
CA MET A 55 13.40 -0.29 -0.73
C MET A 55 13.93 1.15 -0.89
N ILE A 56 14.52 1.69 0.18
CA ILE A 56 15.24 2.97 0.13
C ILE A 56 16.57 2.77 -0.60
N THR A 57 16.72 3.38 -1.78
CA THR A 57 17.93 3.28 -2.58
C THR A 57 19.04 4.20 -2.06
N ARG A 58 20.28 4.00 -2.54
CA ARG A 58 21.42 4.86 -2.20
C ARG A 58 21.18 6.32 -2.58
N SER A 59 20.58 6.58 -3.73
CA SER A 59 20.27 7.94 -4.17
C SER A 59 19.20 8.60 -3.31
N MET A 60 18.14 7.85 -2.94
CA MET A 60 17.12 8.34 -2.00
C MET A 60 17.72 8.67 -0.64
N ARG A 61 18.63 7.82 -0.13
CA ARG A 61 19.33 8.09 1.13
C ARG A 61 20.12 9.38 1.07
N GLN A 62 20.83 9.64 -0.03
CA GLN A 62 21.56 10.90 -0.20
C GLN A 62 20.61 12.10 -0.18
N GLN A 63 19.50 12.03 -0.92
CA GLN A 63 18.50 13.11 -0.96
C GLN A 63 17.86 13.37 0.41
N LEU A 64 17.62 12.33 1.21
CA LEU A 64 17.12 12.46 2.57
C LEU A 64 18.16 13.07 3.51
N VAL A 65 19.43 12.70 3.39
CA VAL A 65 20.52 13.32 4.16
C VAL A 65 20.65 14.79 3.81
N ASP A 66 20.57 15.14 2.52
CA ASP A 66 20.60 16.53 2.05
C ASP A 66 19.39 17.33 2.59
N ALA A 67 18.26 16.68 2.83
CA ALA A 67 17.08 17.25 3.47
C ALA A 67 17.15 17.29 5.02
N GLY A 68 18.28 16.87 5.60
CA GLY A 68 18.54 16.92 7.04
C GLY A 68 18.05 15.71 7.84
N PHE A 69 17.70 14.60 7.19
CA PHE A 69 17.29 13.38 7.90
C PHE A 69 18.51 12.63 8.47
N PRO A 70 18.49 12.28 9.77
CA PRO A 70 19.57 11.49 10.35
C PRO A 70 19.53 10.04 9.86
N PRO A 71 20.69 9.36 9.73
CA PRO A 71 20.77 7.99 9.21
C PRO A 71 19.92 6.97 9.98
N SER A 72 19.79 7.17 11.30
CA SER A 72 18.93 6.35 12.16
C SER A 72 17.46 6.43 11.74
N ALA A 73 16.93 7.63 11.54
CA ALA A 73 15.55 7.82 11.08
C ALA A 73 15.32 7.27 9.65
N ILE A 74 16.32 7.36 8.77
CA ILE A 74 16.21 6.82 7.41
C ILE A 74 16.05 5.29 7.42
N SER A 75 16.70 4.59 8.35
CA SER A 75 16.62 3.13 8.43
C SER A 75 15.24 2.61 8.84
N THR A 76 14.48 3.41 9.58
CA THR A 76 13.13 3.06 10.05
C THR A 76 12.03 3.53 9.11
N LEU A 77 12.37 4.36 8.11
CA LEU A 77 11.40 4.89 7.16
C LEU A 77 10.91 3.80 6.19
N GLN A 78 9.60 3.77 5.96
CA GLN A 78 9.05 2.95 4.90
C GLN A 78 9.46 3.54 3.53
N PRO A 79 9.84 2.71 2.54
CA PRO A 79 10.28 3.17 1.23
C PRO A 79 9.27 4.08 0.50
N ALA A 80 7.98 3.77 0.61
CA ALA A 80 6.90 4.59 0.04
C ALA A 80 6.83 5.98 0.67
N VAL A 81 7.05 6.08 1.99
CA VAL A 81 7.05 7.35 2.73
C VAL A 81 8.30 8.16 2.35
N ALA A 82 9.47 7.52 2.28
CA ALA A 82 10.70 8.15 1.81
C ALA A 82 10.56 8.76 0.40
N GLN A 83 9.90 8.05 -0.52
CA GLN A 83 9.64 8.56 -1.87
C GLN A 83 8.72 9.79 -1.85
N LYS A 84 7.69 9.79 -0.99
CA LYS A 84 6.81 10.97 -0.81
C LYS A 84 7.56 12.16 -0.24
N ILE A 85 8.38 11.96 0.81
CA ILE A 85 9.22 13.01 1.40
C ILE A 85 10.10 13.67 0.34
N ILE A 86 10.72 12.87 -0.53
CA ILE A 86 11.57 13.36 -1.62
C ILE A 86 10.74 14.12 -2.68
N ALA A 87 9.59 13.59 -3.06
CA ALA A 87 8.71 14.23 -4.04
C ALA A 87 8.18 15.59 -3.54
N ASP A 88 7.83 15.65 -2.25
CA ASP A 88 7.26 16.83 -1.59
C ASP A 88 8.34 17.77 -1.03
N LYS A 89 9.62 17.38 -1.10
CA LYS A 89 10.79 18.10 -0.57
C LYS A 89 10.63 18.51 0.91
N LEU A 90 10.11 17.60 1.72
CA LEU A 90 9.85 17.86 3.14
C LEU A 90 11.16 17.83 3.94
N THR A 91 11.24 18.73 4.91
CA THR A 91 12.34 18.75 5.90
C THR A 91 12.02 17.84 7.08
N PHE A 92 13.06 17.44 7.82
CA PHE A 92 12.90 16.55 8.97
C PHE A 92 11.92 17.08 10.03
N ALA A 93 11.95 18.38 10.33
CA ALA A 93 11.03 18.99 11.30
C ALA A 93 9.56 18.88 10.89
N GLN A 94 9.27 19.14 9.61
CA GLN A 94 7.92 19.03 9.05
C GLN A 94 7.43 17.57 9.05
N PHE A 95 8.34 16.62 8.85
CA PHE A 95 8.02 15.20 8.89
C PHE A 95 7.65 14.74 10.30
N GLU A 96 8.35 15.20 11.34
CA GLU A 96 7.98 14.87 12.73
C GLU A 96 6.59 15.38 13.11
N GLU A 97 6.24 16.60 12.68
CA GLU A 97 4.90 17.16 12.90
C GLU A 97 3.81 16.32 12.23
N GLN A 98 4.04 15.89 10.99
CA GLN A 98 3.12 15.02 10.27
C GLN A 98 2.99 13.64 10.92
N GLN A 99 4.09 13.06 11.42
CA GLN A 99 4.03 11.78 12.13
C GLN A 99 3.20 11.88 13.40
N LYS A 100 3.36 12.95 14.19
CA LYS A 100 2.56 13.17 15.40
C LYS A 100 1.08 13.28 15.07
N GLN A 101 0.72 14.00 14.01
CA GLN A 101 -0.67 14.13 13.57
C GLN A 101 -1.27 12.79 13.11
N GLN A 102 -0.52 11.97 12.37
CA GLN A 102 -0.98 10.66 11.92
C GLN A 102 -1.20 9.68 13.08
N GLN A 103 -0.38 9.73 14.13
CA GLN A 103 -0.58 8.90 15.32
C GLN A 103 -1.88 9.23 16.07
N VAL A 104 -2.22 10.51 16.19
CA VAL A 104 -3.47 10.95 16.82
C VAL A 104 -4.69 10.52 16.00
N GLN A 105 -4.62 10.64 14.67
CA GLN A 105 -5.70 10.21 13.78
C GLN A 105 -5.90 8.69 13.82
N GLY A 106 -4.81 7.90 13.77
CA GLY A 106 -4.89 6.44 13.86
C GLY A 106 -5.44 5.96 15.22
N ALA A 107 -5.11 6.65 16.31
CA ALA A 107 -5.70 6.36 17.62
C ALA A 107 -7.20 6.69 17.66
N ALA A 108 -7.62 7.81 17.07
CA ALA A 108 -9.03 8.21 16.99
C ALA A 108 -9.85 7.25 16.12
N GLU A 109 -9.32 6.75 15.01
CA GLU A 109 -10.00 5.77 14.16
C GLU A 109 -10.16 4.41 14.83
N ARG A 110 -9.13 3.94 15.55
CA ARG A 110 -9.23 2.71 16.34
C ARG A 110 -10.24 2.83 17.47
N ALA A 111 -10.29 3.98 18.15
CA ALA A 111 -11.29 4.23 19.17
C ALA A 111 -12.72 4.22 18.60
N LYS A 112 -12.92 4.84 17.41
CA LYS A 112 -14.21 4.80 16.71
C LYS A 112 -14.62 3.39 16.27
N GLN A 113 -13.66 2.57 15.83
CA GLN A 113 -13.92 1.18 15.45
C GLN A 113 -14.26 0.31 16.66
N ALA A 114 -13.56 0.49 17.79
CA ALA A 114 -13.86 -0.21 19.03
C ALA A 114 -15.25 0.14 19.58
N LEU A 115 -15.65 1.41 19.51
CA LEU A 115 -16.99 1.85 19.91
C LEU A 115 -18.09 1.23 19.03
N LYS A 116 -17.90 1.17 17.71
CA LYS A 116 -18.86 0.52 16.81
C LYS A 116 -19.03 -0.98 17.08
N GLN A 117 -17.93 -1.68 17.40
CA GLN A 117 -17.99 -3.10 17.74
C GLN A 117 -18.75 -3.34 19.06
N GLN A 118 -18.55 -2.47 20.06
CA GLN A 118 -19.31 -2.56 21.32
C GLN A 118 -20.80 -2.26 21.13
N GLU A 119 -21.16 -1.27 20.31
CA GLU A 119 -22.56 -0.97 19.98
C GLU A 119 -23.25 -2.14 19.24
N GLU A 120 -22.54 -2.83 18.36
CA GLU A 120 -23.06 -4.02 17.67
C GLU A 120 -23.25 -5.22 18.61
N GLU A 121 -22.34 -5.42 19.58
CA GLU A 121 -22.45 -6.46 20.60
C GLU A 121 -23.61 -6.21 21.58
N GLU A 122 -23.82 -4.96 22.01
CA GLU A 122 -24.94 -4.60 22.89
C GLU A 122 -26.30 -4.75 22.19
N GLN A 123 -26.40 -4.41 20.89
CA GLN A 123 -27.64 -4.61 20.12
C GLN A 123 -27.96 -6.10 19.90
N GLN A 124 -26.95 -6.95 19.70
CA GLN A 124 -27.18 -8.40 19.60
C GLN A 124 -27.58 -9.01 20.95
N GLN A 125 -27.01 -8.55 22.06
CA GLN A 125 -27.43 -9.00 23.39
C GLN A 125 -28.88 -8.57 23.71
N GLN A 126 -29.27 -7.33 23.39
CA GLN A 126 -30.65 -6.89 23.60
C GLN A 126 -31.67 -7.63 22.72
N GLN A 127 -31.34 -7.96 21.47
CA GLN A 127 -32.20 -8.79 20.62
C GLN A 127 -32.32 -10.23 21.14
N SER A 128 -31.24 -10.81 21.67
CA SER A 128 -31.27 -12.15 22.27
C SER A 128 -32.10 -12.20 23.56
N ILE A 129 -32.05 -11.14 24.39
CA ILE A 129 -32.87 -11.04 25.62
C ILE A 129 -34.36 -10.83 25.28
N ALA A 130 -34.67 -10.08 24.21
CA ALA A 130 -36.05 -9.88 23.75
C ALA A 130 -36.70 -11.17 23.20
N LEU A 131 -35.93 -12.09 22.62
CA LEU A 131 -36.43 -13.39 22.15
C LEU A 131 -36.76 -14.38 23.29
N VAL A 132 -36.08 -14.28 24.44
CA VAL A 132 -36.34 -15.16 25.60
C VAL A 132 -37.59 -14.73 26.38
N GLN A 133 -37.92 -13.43 26.42
CA GLN A 133 -39.11 -12.95 27.15
C GLN A 133 -40.45 -13.28 26.46
N VAL A 134 -40.48 -13.57 25.16
CA VAL A 134 -41.74 -13.93 24.47
C VAL A 134 -42.19 -15.37 24.77
N GLN A 135 -41.31 -16.24 25.28
CA GLN A 135 -41.63 -17.66 25.50
C GLN A 135 -42.15 -18.00 26.92
N VAL A 136 -42.36 -17.00 27.80
CA VAL A 136 -42.77 -17.23 29.21
C VAL A 136 -44.25 -16.89 29.48
N GLN A 137 -45.05 -16.59 28.45
CA GLN A 137 -46.51 -16.41 28.62
C GLN A 137 -47.32 -17.45 27.83
N VAL A 138 -47.37 -18.67 28.35
CA VAL A 138 -48.55 -19.55 28.19
C VAL A 138 -48.73 -20.38 29.46
N PRO A 139 -49.91 -20.34 30.12
CA PRO A 139 -50.12 -20.97 31.42
C PRO A 139 -50.13 -22.51 31.32
N SER A 140 -49.49 -23.13 32.33
CA SER A 140 -49.51 -24.56 32.61
C SER A 140 -50.93 -25.14 32.65
N ALA A 141 -51.19 -26.12 31.79
CA ALA A 141 -52.18 -27.15 32.03
C ALA A 141 -51.62 -28.50 31.55
N ALA A 142 -51.47 -29.41 32.52
CA ALA A 142 -51.38 -30.87 32.38
C ALA A 142 -50.31 -31.45 31.45
N LEU A 143 -49.24 -32.00 32.05
CA LEU A 143 -48.74 -33.30 31.61
C LEU A 143 -48.05 -34.06 32.76
N VAL A 144 -48.69 -35.15 33.15
CA VAL A 144 -48.19 -36.23 33.99
C VAL A 144 -47.06 -36.96 33.25
N VAL A 145 -45.89 -37.11 33.86
CA VAL A 145 -44.97 -38.22 33.56
C VAL A 145 -44.30 -38.67 34.86
N GLN A 146 -44.28 -39.99 35.02
CA GLN A 146 -43.94 -40.81 36.18
C GLN A 146 -42.51 -40.60 36.70
N GLN A 147 -42.39 -40.62 38.03
CA GLN A 147 -41.15 -40.93 38.74
C GLN A 147 -40.97 -42.46 38.78
N GLU A 148 -39.86 -42.94 38.24
CA GLU A 148 -39.26 -44.21 38.66
C GLU A 148 -37.92 -43.92 39.32
N ASP A 149 -37.76 -44.45 40.53
CA ASP A 149 -36.54 -44.53 41.31
C ASP A 149 -35.42 -45.28 40.56
N VAL A 150 -34.16 -44.94 40.85
CA VAL A 150 -33.15 -45.88 41.38
C VAL A 150 -31.79 -45.16 41.54
N ALA A 151 -31.40 -45.04 42.81
CA ALA A 151 -30.06 -45.19 43.41
C ALA A 151 -28.82 -44.48 42.82
N ALA A 152 -28.32 -43.54 43.63
CA ALA A 152 -26.99 -43.55 44.25
C ALA A 152 -25.82 -44.27 43.56
N ASN A 153 -24.76 -43.52 43.24
CA ASN A 153 -23.38 -43.71 43.69
C ASN A 153 -22.58 -42.50 43.16
N ASP A 154 -22.15 -41.61 44.05
CA ASP A 154 -20.87 -41.66 44.76
C ASP A 154 -19.64 -41.49 43.85
N GLU A 155 -18.89 -40.46 44.24
CA GLU A 155 -17.44 -40.38 44.24
C GLU A 155 -16.69 -40.27 42.90
N ASP A 156 -15.85 -39.22 42.91
CA ASP A 156 -14.42 -39.30 42.66
C ASP A 156 -13.81 -38.57 41.44
N LEU A 157 -13.18 -37.46 41.83
CA LEU A 157 -11.75 -37.19 41.67
C LEU A 157 -11.21 -36.86 40.27
N LYS A 158 -10.87 -35.57 40.18
CA LYS A 158 -9.51 -35.03 39.97
C LYS A 158 -8.73 -35.40 38.71
N LYS A 159 -8.05 -34.32 38.27
CA LYS A 159 -6.78 -34.26 37.51
C LYS A 159 -6.94 -34.59 36.01
N THR A 160 -6.27 -33.88 35.10
CA THR A 160 -4.94 -33.29 35.19
C THR A 160 -4.75 -32.21 34.12
N GLN A 161 -4.01 -31.16 34.49
CA GLN A 161 -3.23 -30.32 33.59
C GLN A 161 -2.16 -31.16 32.88
N SER A 162 -1.97 -30.92 31.58
CA SER A 162 -0.69 -30.65 30.92
C SER A 162 -0.97 -30.16 29.50
#